data_AF-A0A178B303-F1
#
_entry.id   AF-A0A178B303-F1
#
_cell.length_a   1.000
_cell.length_b   1.000
_cell.length_c   1.000
_cell.angle_alpha   90.00
_cell.angle_beta   90.00
_cell.angle_gamma   90.00
#
_symmetry.space_group_name_H-M   'P 1'
#
loop_
_entity.id
_entity.type
_entity.pdbx_description
1 polymer ?
#
loop_
_entity_poly.entity_id
_entity_poly.type
_entity_poly.pdbx_seq_one_letter_code
_entity_poly.pdbx_strand_id
1 'polypeptide(L)'
;MQNPATGMVGILLMRRLVIIQTTWHCSRMAQTSVHSPLARRCITYGTFDLLHDGHRRLLRTAREFGSYLIVAVVTDGFNAARGKYNIRQSTMERVAAIQQSGLADEIILEDCDAKINDILKYQIDVCVVGSDWAGSSQYREHIQRYCELVVVERTANISSTLLRGNIKIGCIGSAFDILKLVRDAGDISGVVISAILQTDHTSITLDDGDDIAIFSTNSIKDFFVAVDAVYISTAGMFATPHHVKEALKNGKHVMYEPPLASRVAEADVLRGIAMEKHLTLLETSPIAYLPALERLKAVAQNGKIGRICLVSVNYMEQKQHISVPASALARTPLLPVVKLLGLGDISLVEQKHVLHVHVSDPILTRVDLSFSGALSTIHIGKGTVLHEDLVIAGTKGYVYVAAPWWQMTSFEVRLTEPNFEDSNTKQTFQVPTRDGGYRYDIAEFARAINAHSADSHRFSRHDACTIDRCVETLEEGLLQS
;
A
#
# COMPACT_ATOMS: atom_id res chain seq x y z
N MET A 1 -31.83 -10.25 33.49
CA MET A 1 -31.68 -11.59 32.87
C MET A 1 -31.08 -11.41 31.48
N GLN A 2 -29.77 -11.49 31.35
CA GLN A 2 -29.08 -11.73 30.08
C GLN A 2 -27.95 -12.70 30.36
N ASN A 3 -27.88 -13.73 29.51
CA ASN A 3 -27.23 -15.01 29.75
C ASN A 3 -25.71 -14.91 29.51
N PRO A 4 -24.83 -15.30 30.46
CA PRO A 4 -23.37 -15.16 30.30
C PRO A 4 -22.71 -16.22 29.38
N ALA A 5 -23.49 -16.96 28.60
CA ALA A 5 -23.02 -18.12 27.83
C ALA A 5 -22.30 -17.79 26.50
N THR A 6 -22.35 -16.55 25.99
CA THR A 6 -21.75 -16.20 24.68
C THR A 6 -20.27 -15.81 24.75
N GLY A 7 -19.73 -15.45 25.92
CA GLY A 7 -18.30 -15.12 26.09
C GLY A 7 -17.38 -16.33 26.22
N MET A 8 -17.91 -17.49 26.61
CA MET A 8 -17.13 -18.71 26.83
C MET A 8 -16.88 -19.53 25.55
N VAL A 9 -17.72 -19.37 24.53
CA VAL A 9 -17.61 -20.13 23.26
C VAL A 9 -16.45 -19.59 22.40
N GLY A 10 -16.21 -18.27 22.39
CA GLY A 10 -15.10 -17.67 21.65
C GLY A 10 -13.72 -18.00 22.24
N ILE A 11 -13.61 -18.08 23.57
CA ILE A 11 -12.36 -18.42 24.26
C ILE A 11 -12.08 -19.94 24.18
N LEU A 12 -13.10 -20.79 24.15
CA LEU A 12 -12.92 -22.23 23.90
C LEU A 12 -12.50 -22.54 22.45
N LEU A 13 -12.97 -21.79 21.45
CA LEU A 13 -12.56 -21.97 20.06
C LEU A 13 -11.09 -21.53 19.82
N MET A 14 -10.64 -20.43 20.44
CA MET A 14 -9.22 -20.03 20.35
C MET A 14 -8.29 -20.99 21.10
N ARG A 15 -8.71 -21.56 22.24
CA ARG A 15 -7.93 -22.60 22.94
C ARG A 15 -7.87 -23.93 22.16
N ARG A 16 -8.90 -24.28 21.37
CA ARG A 16 -8.83 -25.43 20.46
C ARG A 16 -7.90 -25.19 19.26
N LEU A 17 -7.78 -23.95 18.75
CA LEU A 17 -6.90 -23.66 17.61
C LEU A 17 -5.40 -23.67 17.96
N VAL A 18 -5.02 -23.17 19.14
CA VAL A 18 -3.63 -23.22 19.63
C VAL A 18 -3.20 -24.67 19.96
N ILE A 19 -4.16 -25.50 20.40
CA ILE A 19 -3.92 -26.93 20.60
C ILE A 19 -3.74 -27.66 19.25
N ILE A 20 -4.38 -27.23 18.15
CA ILE A 20 -4.16 -27.85 16.82
C ILE A 20 -2.77 -27.54 16.26
N GLN A 21 -2.22 -26.33 16.48
CA GLN A 21 -0.83 -26.02 16.10
C GLN A 21 0.19 -26.84 16.90
N THR A 22 -0.03 -27.05 18.20
CA THR A 22 0.87 -27.88 19.03
C THR A 22 0.64 -29.37 18.86
N THR A 23 -0.57 -29.85 18.56
CA THR A 23 -0.82 -31.27 18.27
C THR A 23 -0.39 -31.66 16.86
N TRP A 24 -0.43 -30.78 15.85
CA TRP A 24 0.20 -31.11 14.56
C TRP A 24 1.73 -31.20 14.66
N HIS A 25 2.37 -30.31 15.42
CA HIS A 25 3.82 -30.36 15.65
C HIS A 25 4.21 -31.53 16.58
N CYS A 26 3.49 -31.78 17.69
CA CYS A 26 3.80 -32.86 18.63
C CYS A 26 3.38 -34.25 18.17
N SER A 27 2.26 -34.41 17.45
CA SER A 27 1.81 -35.74 16.99
C SER A 27 2.68 -36.30 15.86
N ARG A 28 3.54 -35.49 15.22
CA ARG A 28 4.63 -35.96 14.35
C ARG A 28 6.02 -35.90 14.99
N MET A 29 6.29 -35.02 15.97
CA MET A 29 7.56 -35.04 16.69
C MET A 29 7.73 -36.24 17.63
N ALA A 30 6.65 -36.87 18.10
CA ALA A 30 6.72 -38.09 18.91
C ALA A 30 6.93 -39.37 18.09
N GLN A 31 6.94 -39.28 16.76
CA GLN A 31 7.57 -40.29 15.91
C GLN A 31 8.91 -39.72 15.50
N THR A 32 9.97 -40.13 16.20
CA THR A 32 11.30 -40.24 15.60
C THR A 32 11.21 -41.25 14.46
N SER A 33 10.58 -40.84 13.35
CA SER A 33 10.62 -41.59 12.11
C SER A 33 12.03 -41.41 11.59
N VAL A 34 12.82 -42.45 11.77
CA VAL A 34 14.03 -42.74 11.00
C VAL A 34 13.72 -42.36 9.54
N HIS A 35 14.21 -41.21 9.08
CA HIS A 35 14.00 -40.76 7.72
C HIS A 35 14.66 -41.78 6.80
N SER A 36 13.90 -42.32 5.84
CA SER A 36 14.48 -43.21 4.83
C SER A 36 15.51 -42.40 4.03
N PRO A 37 16.77 -42.84 3.94
CA PRO A 37 17.87 -42.13 3.27
C PRO A 37 17.73 -42.04 1.73
N LEU A 38 16.52 -42.25 1.19
CA LEU A 38 16.21 -42.34 -0.24
C LEU A 38 15.12 -41.37 -0.70
N ALA A 39 14.55 -40.54 0.21
CA ALA A 39 13.48 -39.64 -0.17
C ALA A 39 14.03 -38.33 -0.77
N ARG A 40 14.13 -38.29 -2.11
CA ARG A 40 14.56 -37.09 -2.84
C ARG A 40 13.58 -35.94 -2.59
N ARG A 41 14.06 -34.83 -2.04
CA ARG A 41 13.25 -33.67 -1.61
C ARG A 41 13.26 -32.58 -2.66
N CYS A 42 12.07 -32.11 -3.01
CA CYS A 42 11.88 -31.04 -3.97
C CYS A 42 11.30 -29.80 -3.31
N ILE A 43 11.69 -28.62 -3.79
CA ILE A 43 11.07 -27.35 -3.42
C ILE A 43 10.64 -26.57 -4.65
N THR A 44 9.51 -25.86 -4.55
CA THR A 44 9.10 -24.88 -5.55
C THR A 44 8.57 -23.62 -4.89
N TYR A 45 8.70 -22.48 -5.57
CA TYR A 45 8.35 -21.16 -5.06
C TYR A 45 7.29 -20.52 -5.95
N GLY A 46 6.34 -19.82 -5.33
CA GLY A 46 5.33 -19.13 -6.10
C GLY A 46 4.37 -18.29 -5.28
N THR A 47 3.71 -17.35 -5.97
CA THR A 47 2.57 -16.63 -5.40
C THR A 47 1.36 -17.57 -5.30
N PHE A 48 1.09 -18.44 -6.28
CA PHE A 48 -0.04 -19.40 -6.23
C PHE A 48 -1.42 -18.77 -6.02
N ASP A 49 -1.62 -17.54 -6.47
CA ASP A 49 -2.91 -16.85 -6.38
C ASP A 49 -3.94 -17.40 -7.38
N LEU A 50 -5.19 -17.54 -6.92
CA LEU A 50 -6.27 -18.20 -7.63
C LEU A 50 -5.80 -19.56 -8.18
N LEU A 51 -5.54 -20.52 -7.29
CA LEU A 51 -4.90 -21.80 -7.63
C LEU A 51 -5.56 -22.52 -8.83
N HIS A 52 -5.04 -22.24 -10.01
CA HIS A 52 -5.54 -22.68 -11.31
C HIS A 52 -4.71 -23.85 -11.88
N ASP A 53 -5.10 -24.38 -13.04
CA ASP A 53 -4.49 -25.57 -13.62
C ASP A 53 -3.00 -25.43 -13.93
N GLY A 54 -2.56 -24.25 -14.40
CA GLY A 54 -1.13 -23.96 -14.54
C GLY A 54 -0.32 -24.15 -13.24
N HIS A 55 -0.82 -23.69 -12.08
CA HIS A 55 -0.16 -23.94 -10.78
C HIS A 55 -0.22 -25.43 -10.42
N ARG A 56 -1.36 -26.09 -10.61
CA ARG A 56 -1.51 -27.53 -10.33
C ARG A 56 -0.55 -28.36 -11.19
N ARG A 57 -0.34 -27.98 -12.45
CA ARG A 57 0.63 -28.63 -13.35
C ARG A 57 2.06 -28.41 -12.87
N LEU A 58 2.44 -27.19 -12.51
CA LEU A 58 3.76 -26.92 -11.92
C LEU A 58 4.00 -27.79 -10.68
N LEU A 59 3.03 -27.87 -9.77
CA LEU A 59 3.14 -28.68 -8.55
C LEU A 59 3.22 -30.18 -8.86
N ARG A 60 2.43 -30.69 -9.82
CA ARG A 60 2.51 -32.10 -10.27
C ARG A 60 3.87 -32.41 -10.89
N THR A 61 4.35 -31.56 -11.79
CA THR A 61 5.67 -31.71 -12.41
C THR A 61 6.78 -31.62 -11.36
N ALA A 62 6.71 -30.70 -10.40
CA ALA A 62 7.69 -30.63 -9.32
C ALA A 62 7.73 -31.93 -8.48
N ARG A 63 6.59 -32.59 -8.29
CA ARG A 63 6.48 -33.87 -7.59
C ARG A 63 7.05 -35.06 -8.39
N GLU A 64 7.25 -34.94 -9.70
CA GLU A 64 7.90 -36.00 -10.49
C GLU A 64 9.42 -36.08 -10.21
N PHE A 65 10.02 -34.99 -9.70
CA PHE A 65 11.45 -34.94 -9.41
C PHE A 65 11.84 -35.47 -8.02
N GLY A 66 10.87 -35.84 -7.17
CA GLY A 66 11.15 -36.32 -5.83
C GLY A 66 9.93 -36.83 -5.07
N SER A 67 10.18 -37.60 -4.02
CA SER A 67 9.13 -38.24 -3.23
C SER A 67 8.56 -37.37 -2.11
N TYR A 68 9.11 -36.17 -1.90
CA TYR A 68 8.64 -35.18 -0.91
C TYR A 68 8.69 -33.77 -1.49
N LEU A 69 7.54 -33.11 -1.65
CA LEU A 69 7.42 -31.77 -2.21
C LEU A 69 7.12 -30.72 -1.14
N ILE A 70 8.03 -29.76 -0.99
CA ILE A 70 7.86 -28.54 -0.23
C ILE A 70 7.40 -27.41 -1.17
N VAL A 71 6.36 -26.69 -0.78
CA VAL A 71 5.86 -25.53 -1.53
C VAL A 71 6.05 -24.26 -0.72
N ALA A 72 6.88 -23.36 -1.22
CA ALA A 72 7.13 -22.05 -0.63
C ALA A 72 6.16 -21.02 -1.20
N VAL A 73 5.24 -20.55 -0.35
CA VAL A 73 4.23 -19.55 -0.70
C VAL A 73 4.75 -18.16 -0.39
N VAL A 74 4.90 -17.33 -1.43
CA VAL A 74 5.33 -15.93 -1.28
C VAL A 74 4.30 -15.16 -0.46
N THR A 75 4.72 -14.52 0.63
CA THR A 75 3.84 -13.69 1.47
C THR A 75 3.31 -12.45 0.74
N ASP A 76 2.20 -11.89 1.19
CA ASP A 76 1.64 -10.66 0.61
C ASP A 76 2.63 -9.49 0.70
N GLY A 77 3.34 -9.37 1.82
CA GLY A 77 4.39 -8.37 2.02
C GLY A 77 5.53 -8.51 1.00
N PHE A 78 6.01 -9.74 0.76
CA PHE A 78 7.10 -9.95 -0.19
C PHE A 78 6.65 -9.80 -1.65
N ASN A 79 5.41 -10.19 -1.99
CA ASN A 79 4.85 -9.91 -3.31
C ASN A 79 4.73 -8.40 -3.57
N ALA A 80 4.24 -7.63 -2.58
CA ALA A 80 4.15 -6.18 -2.66
C ALA A 80 5.54 -5.56 -2.90
N ALA A 81 6.56 -5.98 -2.16
CA ALA A 81 7.94 -5.52 -2.37
C ALA A 81 8.48 -5.80 -3.79
N ARG A 82 7.94 -6.81 -4.48
CA ARG A 82 8.30 -7.21 -5.85
C ARG A 82 7.40 -6.57 -6.92
N GLY A 83 6.52 -5.64 -6.57
CA GLY A 83 5.59 -5.00 -7.52
C GLY A 83 4.29 -5.78 -7.78
N LYS A 84 4.09 -6.94 -7.13
CA LYS A 84 2.90 -7.77 -7.30
C LYS A 84 1.82 -7.39 -6.29
N TYR A 85 1.15 -6.27 -6.53
CA TYR A 85 0.14 -5.75 -5.61
C TYR A 85 -1.29 -6.28 -5.84
N ASN A 86 -1.58 -6.79 -7.05
CA ASN A 86 -2.94 -7.21 -7.43
C ASN A 86 -3.21 -8.70 -7.13
N ILE A 87 -2.92 -9.15 -5.92
CA ILE A 87 -3.17 -10.53 -5.48
C ILE A 87 -4.57 -10.57 -4.87
N ARG A 88 -5.42 -11.52 -5.31
CA ARG A 88 -6.82 -11.60 -4.85
C ARG A 88 -6.98 -12.34 -3.54
N GLN A 89 -6.12 -13.33 -3.29
CA GLN A 89 -6.17 -14.18 -2.12
C GLN A 89 -5.03 -13.83 -1.17
N SER A 90 -5.36 -13.64 0.11
CA SER A 90 -4.40 -13.50 1.19
C SER A 90 -3.42 -14.67 1.21
N THR A 91 -2.25 -14.46 1.82
CA THR A 91 -1.24 -15.52 2.02
C THR A 91 -1.87 -16.79 2.59
N MET A 92 -2.77 -16.67 3.56
CA MET A 92 -3.40 -17.81 4.21
C MET A 92 -4.46 -18.50 3.34
N GLU A 93 -5.22 -17.78 2.52
CA GLU A 93 -6.13 -18.39 1.55
C GLU A 93 -5.38 -19.19 0.49
N ARG A 94 -4.21 -18.68 0.04
CA ARG A 94 -3.34 -19.37 -0.92
C ARG A 94 -2.71 -20.62 -0.31
N VAL A 95 -2.24 -20.54 0.95
CA VAL A 95 -1.79 -21.72 1.71
C VAL A 95 -2.91 -22.75 1.83
N ALA A 96 -4.11 -22.34 2.23
CA ALA A 96 -5.26 -23.24 2.38
C ALA A 96 -5.62 -23.92 1.04
N ALA A 97 -5.60 -23.18 -0.07
CA ALA A 97 -5.85 -23.74 -1.40
C ALA A 97 -4.83 -24.83 -1.79
N ILE A 98 -3.54 -24.61 -1.49
CA ILE A 98 -2.49 -25.60 -1.73
C ILE A 98 -2.66 -26.82 -0.82
N GLN A 99 -2.98 -26.62 0.46
CA GLN A 99 -3.26 -27.72 1.39
C GLN A 99 -4.43 -28.58 0.89
N GLN A 100 -5.53 -27.96 0.49
CA GLN A 100 -6.71 -28.65 -0.05
C GLN A 100 -6.42 -29.37 -1.38
N SER A 101 -5.44 -28.91 -2.15
CA SER A 101 -5.06 -29.58 -3.40
C SER A 101 -4.43 -30.97 -3.18
N GLY A 102 -3.85 -31.23 -2.00
CA GLY A 102 -3.11 -32.45 -1.69
C GLY A 102 -1.82 -32.65 -2.50
N LEU A 103 -1.35 -31.61 -3.21
CA LEU A 103 -0.17 -31.70 -4.07
C LEU A 103 1.15 -31.47 -3.33
N ALA A 104 1.11 -30.81 -2.17
CA ALA A 104 2.27 -30.50 -1.33
C ALA A 104 2.31 -31.39 -0.09
N ASP A 105 3.50 -31.87 0.27
CA ASP A 105 3.72 -32.61 1.52
C ASP A 105 4.01 -31.66 2.70
N GLU A 106 4.62 -30.50 2.41
CA GLU A 106 4.90 -29.43 3.35
C GLU A 106 4.80 -28.06 2.69
N ILE A 107 4.39 -27.05 3.46
CA ILE A 107 4.21 -25.67 2.96
C ILE A 107 4.97 -24.72 3.88
N ILE A 108 5.79 -23.86 3.28
CA ILE A 108 6.55 -22.82 3.98
C ILE A 108 6.16 -21.43 3.44
N LEU A 109 6.42 -20.39 4.23
CA LEU A 109 6.18 -19.00 3.82
C LEU A 109 7.50 -18.36 3.39
N GLU A 110 7.51 -17.73 2.22
CA GLU A 110 8.65 -16.94 1.72
C GLU A 110 8.37 -15.45 1.95
N ASP A 111 9.07 -14.85 2.91
CA ASP A 111 8.96 -13.43 3.29
C ASP A 111 10.13 -12.56 2.81
N CYS A 112 11.24 -13.20 2.43
CA CYS A 112 12.42 -12.60 1.82
C CYS A 112 13.11 -13.60 0.89
N ASP A 113 14.11 -13.15 0.12
CA ASP A 113 14.85 -14.03 -0.78
C ASP A 113 15.87 -14.89 -0.01
N ALA A 114 15.40 -16.00 0.55
CA ALA A 114 16.17 -16.88 1.45
C ALA A 114 16.38 -18.30 0.88
N LYS A 115 16.29 -18.49 -0.44
CA LYS A 115 16.26 -19.81 -1.09
C LYS A 115 17.41 -20.74 -0.70
N ILE A 116 18.62 -20.22 -0.51
CA ILE A 116 19.79 -21.01 -0.11
C ILE A 116 19.63 -21.53 1.33
N ASN A 117 19.14 -20.69 2.23
CA ASN A 117 18.87 -21.09 3.60
C ASN A 117 17.78 -22.16 3.66
N ASP A 118 16.74 -22.03 2.83
CA ASP A 118 15.70 -23.05 2.71
C ASP A 118 16.26 -24.36 2.15
N ILE A 119 17.10 -24.30 1.11
CA ILE A 119 17.77 -25.48 0.53
C ILE A 119 18.58 -26.23 1.59
N LEU A 120 19.38 -25.52 2.38
CA LEU A 120 20.21 -26.12 3.43
C LEU A 120 19.38 -26.64 4.60
N LYS A 121 18.41 -25.85 5.08
CA LYS A 121 17.58 -26.19 6.24
C LYS A 121 16.68 -27.39 5.99
N TYR A 122 16.05 -27.46 4.81
CA TYR A 122 15.13 -28.53 4.45
C TYR A 122 15.78 -29.66 3.65
N GLN A 123 17.11 -29.61 3.47
CA GLN A 123 17.90 -30.62 2.76
C GLN A 123 17.33 -30.92 1.37
N ILE A 124 17.16 -29.85 0.57
CA ILE A 124 16.54 -29.93 -0.75
C ILE A 124 17.53 -30.50 -1.77
N ASP A 125 17.12 -31.53 -2.50
CA ASP A 125 17.89 -32.12 -3.59
C ASP A 125 17.59 -31.45 -4.94
N VAL A 126 16.34 -31.01 -5.15
CA VAL A 126 15.89 -30.41 -6.41
C VAL A 126 15.06 -29.14 -6.17
N CYS A 127 15.45 -28.03 -6.78
CA CYS A 127 14.68 -26.80 -6.84
C CYS A 127 13.98 -26.69 -8.20
N VAL A 128 12.66 -26.64 -8.20
CA VAL A 128 11.84 -26.57 -9.42
C VAL A 128 11.23 -25.18 -9.53
N VAL A 129 11.61 -24.45 -10.58
CA VAL A 129 11.18 -23.08 -10.84
C VAL A 129 10.49 -22.95 -12.20
N GLY A 130 9.53 -22.05 -12.32
CA GLY A 130 8.94 -21.72 -13.62
C GLY A 130 9.91 -20.92 -14.50
N SER A 131 9.72 -20.98 -15.82
CA SER A 131 10.48 -20.22 -16.83
C SER A 131 10.56 -18.71 -16.57
N ASP A 132 9.60 -18.16 -15.83
CA ASP A 132 9.43 -16.72 -15.55
C ASP A 132 10.34 -16.22 -14.44
N TRP A 133 11.07 -17.14 -13.78
CA TRP A 133 11.99 -16.77 -12.75
C TRP A 133 13.23 -16.14 -13.37
N ALA A 134 13.22 -14.80 -13.42
CA ALA A 134 14.29 -13.94 -13.90
C ALA A 134 15.50 -13.85 -12.93
N GLY A 135 15.86 -14.96 -12.26
CA GLY A 135 17.12 -15.00 -11.51
C GLY A 135 18.29 -14.73 -12.45
N SER A 136 19.21 -13.85 -12.06
CA SER A 136 20.44 -13.60 -12.82
C SER A 136 21.20 -14.91 -13.03
N SER A 137 21.94 -15.04 -14.14
CA SER A 137 22.77 -16.23 -14.42
C SER A 137 23.63 -16.63 -13.22
N GLN A 138 24.24 -15.65 -12.58
CA GLN A 138 25.04 -15.79 -11.36
C GLN A 138 24.24 -16.38 -10.19
N TYR A 139 22.98 -15.97 -10.01
CA TYR A 139 22.13 -16.48 -8.93
C TYR A 139 21.67 -17.92 -9.20
N ARG A 140 21.43 -18.28 -10.47
CA ARG A 140 21.13 -19.67 -10.87
C ARG A 140 22.32 -20.59 -10.60
N GLU A 141 23.51 -20.18 -11.03
CA GLU A 141 24.76 -20.92 -10.77
C GLU A 141 25.00 -21.08 -9.26
N HIS A 142 24.68 -20.07 -8.46
CA HIS A 142 24.84 -20.13 -7.01
C HIS A 142 23.93 -21.20 -6.38
N ILE A 143 22.67 -21.30 -6.80
CA ILE A 143 21.73 -22.34 -6.34
C ILE A 143 22.21 -23.74 -6.77
N GLN A 144 22.70 -23.88 -8.00
CA GLN A 144 23.17 -25.16 -8.57
C GLN A 144 24.36 -25.77 -7.81
N ARG A 145 25.07 -25.00 -6.97
CA ARG A 145 26.11 -25.52 -6.07
C ARG A 145 25.57 -26.32 -4.90
N TYR A 146 24.29 -26.12 -4.56
CA TYR A 146 23.65 -26.73 -3.38
C TYR A 146 22.58 -27.76 -3.75
N CYS A 147 21.90 -27.60 -4.89
CA CYS A 147 20.89 -28.55 -5.36
C CYS A 147 20.73 -28.55 -6.89
N GLU A 148 20.05 -29.56 -7.45
CA GLU A 148 19.69 -29.58 -8.86
C GLU A 148 18.62 -28.50 -9.15
N LEU A 149 18.85 -27.62 -10.13
CA LEU A 149 17.88 -26.60 -10.52
C LEU A 149 17.18 -27.01 -11.82
N VAL A 150 15.87 -27.23 -11.75
CA VAL A 150 15.02 -27.58 -12.90
C VAL A 150 14.13 -26.40 -13.25
N VAL A 151 14.20 -25.96 -14.51
CA VAL A 151 13.31 -24.92 -15.05
C VAL A 151 12.20 -25.59 -15.85
N VAL A 152 10.95 -25.36 -15.45
CA VAL A 152 9.77 -25.89 -16.13
C VAL A 152 9.14 -24.80 -16.98
N GLU A 153 8.84 -25.11 -18.24
CA GLU A 153 8.11 -24.19 -19.11
C GLU A 153 6.71 -23.90 -18.57
N ARG A 154 6.29 -22.64 -18.67
CA ARG A 154 4.90 -22.28 -18.36
C ARG A 154 3.93 -23.06 -19.22
N THR A 155 2.77 -23.37 -18.62
CA THR A 155 1.59 -23.72 -19.40
C THR A 155 1.11 -22.49 -20.16
N ALA A 156 1.17 -22.53 -21.49
CA ALA A 156 0.69 -21.45 -22.35
C ALA A 156 -0.79 -21.12 -22.06
N ASN A 157 -1.16 -19.84 -22.16
CA ASN A 157 -2.53 -19.32 -22.04
C ASN A 157 -3.23 -19.51 -20.69
N ILE A 158 -2.53 -19.90 -19.61
CA ILE A 158 -3.11 -19.96 -18.26
C ILE A 158 -2.19 -19.19 -17.28
N SER A 159 -2.67 -18.05 -16.81
CA SER A 159 -2.03 -17.28 -15.74
C SER A 159 -3.09 -16.66 -14.84
N SER A 160 -2.75 -16.46 -13.56
CA SER A 160 -3.60 -15.72 -12.63
C SER A 160 -3.92 -14.33 -13.18
N THR A 161 -3.02 -13.70 -13.91
CA THR A 161 -3.26 -12.40 -14.57
C THR A 161 -4.36 -12.47 -15.61
N LEU A 162 -4.36 -13.51 -16.47
CA LEU A 162 -5.42 -13.72 -17.48
C LEU A 162 -6.77 -14.04 -16.84
N LEU A 163 -6.78 -14.81 -15.74
CA LEU A 163 -8.01 -15.16 -15.01
C LEU A 163 -8.59 -13.99 -14.20
N ARG A 164 -7.74 -13.03 -13.79
CA ARG A 164 -8.18 -11.84 -13.05
C ARG A 164 -8.88 -10.83 -13.96
N GLY A 165 -8.51 -10.77 -15.24
CA GLY A 165 -8.81 -9.61 -16.09
C GLY A 165 -7.99 -8.39 -15.65
N ASN A 166 -7.81 -7.43 -16.55
CA ASN A 166 -7.14 -6.18 -16.24
C ASN A 166 -8.18 -5.10 -15.94
N ILE A 167 -7.97 -4.30 -14.90
CA ILE A 167 -8.74 -3.07 -14.68
C ILE A 167 -8.30 -2.07 -15.74
N LYS A 168 -9.22 -1.67 -16.61
CA LYS A 168 -9.00 -0.64 -17.61
C LYS A 168 -9.14 0.73 -16.97
N ILE A 169 -8.01 1.41 -16.76
CA ILE A 169 -8.01 2.78 -16.26
C ILE A 169 -7.96 3.74 -17.45
N GLY A 170 -8.84 4.73 -17.44
CA GLY A 170 -8.75 5.91 -18.29
C GLY A 170 -8.16 7.08 -17.53
N CYS A 171 -7.45 7.98 -18.22
CA CYS A 171 -6.88 9.17 -17.60
C CYS A 171 -7.52 10.44 -18.15
N ILE A 172 -7.92 11.35 -17.26
CA ILE A 172 -8.41 12.70 -17.60
C ILE A 172 -7.45 13.71 -16.99
N GLY A 173 -6.78 14.53 -17.81
CA GLY A 173 -5.84 15.51 -17.29
C GLY A 173 -4.82 16.08 -18.26
N SER A 174 -3.79 16.72 -17.71
CA SER A 174 -2.65 17.24 -18.48
C SER A 174 -1.76 16.11 -19.00
N ALA A 175 -1.07 16.32 -20.13
CA ALA A 175 -0.10 15.34 -20.63
C ALA A 175 0.96 14.97 -19.59
N PHE A 176 1.42 15.92 -18.78
CA PHE A 176 2.45 15.73 -17.77
C PHE A 176 2.03 14.76 -16.66
N ASP A 177 0.83 14.93 -16.11
CA ASP A 177 0.35 14.11 -14.99
C ASP A 177 -0.08 12.71 -15.45
N ILE A 178 -0.64 12.62 -16.65
CA ILE A 178 -0.96 11.35 -17.29
C ILE A 178 0.30 10.53 -17.52
N LEU A 179 1.39 11.14 -18.02
CA LEU A 179 2.66 10.45 -18.27
C LEU A 179 3.26 9.84 -17.00
N LYS A 180 3.16 10.52 -15.85
CA LYS A 180 3.60 9.96 -14.56
C LYS A 180 2.82 8.69 -14.23
N LEU A 181 1.49 8.76 -14.31
CA LEU A 181 0.63 7.61 -14.03
C LEU A 181 0.91 6.44 -14.99
N VAL A 182 1.07 6.71 -16.28
CA VAL A 182 1.34 5.67 -17.29
C VAL A 182 2.65 4.94 -16.99
N ARG A 183 3.72 5.69 -16.66
CA ARG A 183 5.02 5.10 -16.29
C ARG A 183 4.90 4.21 -15.06
N ASP A 184 4.17 4.65 -14.04
CA ASP A 184 3.99 3.90 -12.80
C ASP A 184 3.03 2.71 -12.94
N ALA A 185 2.02 2.81 -13.81
CA ALA A 185 1.06 1.75 -14.07
C ALA A 185 1.69 0.54 -14.76
N GLY A 186 2.74 0.74 -15.57
CA GLY A 186 3.47 -0.35 -16.24
C GLY A 186 4.07 -1.37 -15.26
N ASP A 187 4.37 -0.95 -14.04
CA ASP A 187 4.90 -1.83 -12.98
C ASP A 187 3.80 -2.62 -12.24
N ILE A 188 2.51 -2.30 -12.46
CA ILE A 188 1.40 -2.83 -11.67
C ILE A 188 0.64 -3.90 -12.46
N SER A 189 0.81 -5.16 -12.05
CA SER A 189 0.10 -6.29 -12.67
C SER A 189 -1.43 -6.16 -12.57
N GLY A 190 -2.12 -6.38 -13.70
CA GLY A 190 -3.59 -6.42 -13.77
C GLY A 190 -4.27 -5.04 -13.78
N VAL A 191 -3.51 -4.00 -14.08
CA VAL A 191 -3.99 -2.67 -14.46
C VAL A 191 -3.51 -2.39 -15.88
N VAL A 192 -4.34 -1.77 -16.70
CA VAL A 192 -3.93 -1.26 -18.02
C VAL A 192 -4.47 0.14 -18.22
N ILE A 193 -3.63 1.04 -18.74
CA ILE A 193 -4.10 2.33 -19.24
C ILE A 193 -4.71 2.09 -20.62
N SER A 194 -5.98 2.45 -20.77
CA SER A 194 -6.80 2.07 -21.93
C SER A 194 -7.31 3.25 -22.75
N ALA A 195 -7.51 4.40 -22.10
CA ALA A 195 -7.98 5.61 -22.76
C ALA A 195 -7.38 6.85 -22.11
N ILE A 196 -7.19 7.90 -22.91
CA ILE A 196 -6.76 9.21 -22.45
C ILE A 196 -7.74 10.27 -22.98
N LEU A 197 -8.16 11.17 -22.09
CA LEU A 197 -8.88 12.39 -22.40
C LEU A 197 -8.02 13.58 -21.91
N GLN A 198 -7.28 14.20 -22.82
CA GLN A 198 -6.38 15.29 -22.48
C GLN A 198 -7.14 16.60 -22.30
N THR A 199 -6.72 17.40 -21.33
CA THR A 199 -7.22 18.78 -21.16
C THR A 199 -6.33 19.83 -21.84
N ASP A 200 -5.17 19.42 -22.34
CA ASP A 200 -4.20 20.27 -23.04
C ASP A 200 -3.88 19.73 -24.45
N HIS A 201 -3.23 20.58 -25.26
CA HIS A 201 -2.83 20.24 -26.64
C HIS A 201 -1.41 19.66 -26.72
N THR A 202 -0.82 19.29 -25.58
CA THR A 202 0.55 18.77 -25.52
C THR A 202 0.58 17.34 -26.06
N SER A 203 1.50 17.04 -26.97
CA SER A 203 1.68 15.68 -27.47
C SER A 203 2.23 14.76 -26.38
N ILE A 204 1.61 13.59 -26.20
CA ILE A 204 2.12 12.52 -25.34
C ILE A 204 2.94 11.57 -26.22
N THR A 205 4.24 11.46 -25.96
CA THR A 205 5.12 10.43 -26.53
C THR A 205 5.49 9.45 -25.42
N LEU A 206 5.14 8.18 -25.59
CA LEU A 206 5.62 7.12 -24.72
C LEU A 206 6.98 6.68 -25.25
N ASP A 207 8.00 6.75 -24.39
CA ASP A 207 9.33 6.22 -24.72
C ASP A 207 9.23 4.68 -24.77
N ASP A 208 9.72 4.11 -25.86
CA ASP A 208 9.94 2.68 -26.14
C ASP A 208 8.74 1.81 -26.55
N GLY A 209 8.57 1.65 -27.87
CA GLY A 209 8.52 0.35 -28.58
C GLY A 209 7.33 -0.60 -28.40
N ASP A 210 6.57 -0.49 -27.32
CA ASP A 210 5.29 -1.17 -27.17
C ASP A 210 4.20 -0.22 -27.63
N ASP A 211 3.58 -0.53 -28.77
CA ASP A 211 2.36 0.11 -29.26
C ASP A 211 1.22 -0.15 -28.25
N ILE A 212 1.26 0.50 -27.08
CA ILE A 212 0.05 0.67 -26.29
C ILE A 212 -0.80 1.63 -27.10
N ALA A 213 -1.69 1.07 -27.91
CA ALA A 213 -2.72 1.81 -28.62
C ALA A 213 -3.68 2.43 -27.59
N ILE A 214 -3.24 3.50 -26.94
CA ILE A 214 -4.09 4.24 -26.01
C ILE A 214 -5.16 4.92 -26.85
N PHE A 215 -6.42 4.57 -26.55
CA PHE A 215 -7.55 5.20 -27.18
C PHE A 215 -7.63 6.67 -26.76
N SER A 216 -7.21 7.57 -27.66
CA SER A 216 -7.42 9.01 -27.50
C SER A 216 -8.75 9.40 -28.14
N THR A 217 -9.62 10.07 -27.39
CA THR A 217 -10.93 10.51 -27.88
C THR A 217 -11.28 11.88 -27.34
N ASN A 218 -12.02 12.67 -28.13
CA ASN A 218 -12.63 13.92 -27.69
C ASN A 218 -14.08 13.70 -27.18
N SER A 219 -14.59 12.47 -27.26
CA SER A 219 -15.93 12.09 -26.82
C SER A 219 -15.87 11.46 -25.44
N ILE A 220 -16.35 12.21 -24.44
CA ILE A 220 -16.42 11.75 -23.05
C ILE A 220 -17.28 10.48 -22.90
N LYS A 221 -18.28 10.31 -23.76
CA LYS A 221 -19.14 9.12 -23.78
C LYS A 221 -18.35 7.89 -24.20
N ASP A 222 -17.58 7.97 -25.29
CA ASP A 222 -16.78 6.85 -25.77
C ASP A 222 -15.64 6.53 -24.81
N PHE A 223 -15.08 7.56 -24.16
CA PHE A 223 -14.11 7.40 -23.07
C PHE A 223 -14.67 6.52 -21.95
N PHE A 224 -15.86 6.83 -21.42
CA PHE A 224 -16.45 6.01 -20.36
C PHE A 224 -16.84 4.60 -20.83
N VAL A 225 -17.14 4.37 -22.10
CA VAL A 225 -17.38 3.00 -22.60
C VAL A 225 -16.10 2.15 -22.58
N ALA A 226 -14.93 2.76 -22.79
CA ALA A 226 -13.66 2.07 -22.92
C ALA A 226 -13.01 1.64 -21.59
N VAL A 227 -13.49 2.16 -20.44
CA VAL A 227 -12.78 2.11 -19.15
C VAL A 227 -13.65 1.53 -18.03
N ASP A 228 -13.02 0.89 -17.04
CA ASP A 228 -13.65 0.43 -15.80
C ASP A 228 -13.51 1.47 -14.67
N ALA A 229 -12.41 2.21 -14.72
CA ALA A 229 -12.02 3.18 -13.71
C ALA A 229 -11.35 4.41 -14.33
N VAL A 230 -11.30 5.52 -13.61
CA VAL A 230 -10.78 6.79 -14.10
C VAL A 230 -9.80 7.41 -13.11
N TYR A 231 -8.63 7.80 -13.61
CA TYR A 231 -7.71 8.71 -12.95
C TYR A 231 -8.00 10.16 -13.38
N ILE A 232 -8.13 11.08 -12.43
CA ILE A 232 -8.46 12.49 -12.69
C ILE A 232 -7.38 13.38 -12.10
N SER A 233 -6.65 14.06 -12.98
CA SER A 233 -5.67 15.10 -12.64
C SER A 233 -5.98 16.33 -13.49
N THR A 234 -6.88 17.18 -13.00
CA THR A 234 -7.22 18.42 -13.69
C THR A 234 -6.59 19.61 -12.99
N ALA A 235 -5.78 20.37 -13.73
CA ALA A 235 -5.21 21.62 -13.27
C ALA A 235 -6.34 22.63 -12.99
N GLY A 236 -6.65 22.82 -11.70
CA GLY A 236 -7.67 23.76 -11.24
C GLY A 236 -8.73 23.04 -10.40
N MET A 237 -8.82 23.44 -9.13
CA MET A 237 -9.75 22.93 -8.09
C MET A 237 -11.24 22.90 -8.52
N PHE A 238 -11.59 23.46 -9.67
CA PHE A 238 -12.96 23.61 -10.18
C PHE A 238 -13.42 22.48 -11.11
N ALA A 239 -12.51 21.82 -11.84
CA ALA A 239 -12.89 20.80 -12.81
C ALA A 239 -12.96 19.38 -12.21
N THR A 240 -12.22 19.14 -11.11
CA THR A 240 -12.18 17.85 -10.43
C THR A 240 -13.58 17.38 -9.98
N PRO A 241 -14.41 18.20 -9.30
CA PRO A 241 -15.75 17.76 -8.87
C PRO A 241 -16.64 17.33 -10.03
N HIS A 242 -16.56 18.07 -11.15
CA HIS A 242 -17.35 17.79 -12.34
C HIS A 242 -17.00 16.42 -12.94
N HIS A 243 -15.72 16.18 -13.22
CA HIS A 243 -15.28 14.91 -13.82
C HIS A 243 -15.50 13.72 -12.87
N VAL A 244 -15.27 13.90 -11.56
CA VAL A 244 -15.56 12.86 -10.56
C VAL A 244 -17.05 12.51 -10.59
N LYS A 245 -17.93 13.52 -10.56
CA LYS A 245 -19.38 13.32 -10.60
C LYS A 245 -19.83 12.60 -11.87
N GLU A 246 -19.30 12.98 -13.04
CA GLU A 246 -19.62 12.33 -14.30
C GLU A 246 -19.14 10.87 -14.36
N ALA A 247 -17.91 10.61 -13.91
CA ALA A 247 -17.35 9.26 -13.85
C ALA A 247 -18.19 8.36 -12.94
N LEU A 248 -18.51 8.83 -11.72
CA LEU A 248 -19.37 8.10 -10.79
C LEU A 248 -20.77 7.86 -11.35
N LYS A 249 -21.38 8.85 -12.01
CA LYS A 249 -22.70 8.68 -12.66
C LYS A 249 -22.68 7.59 -13.72
N ASN A 250 -21.59 7.49 -14.48
CA ASN A 250 -21.35 6.45 -15.48
C ASN A 250 -20.85 5.11 -14.91
N GLY A 251 -20.88 4.93 -13.58
CA GLY A 251 -20.55 3.66 -12.94
C GLY A 251 -19.05 3.36 -12.89
N LYS A 252 -18.20 4.39 -12.92
CA LYS A 252 -16.74 4.23 -12.93
C LYS A 252 -16.15 4.43 -11.56
N HIS A 253 -15.20 3.58 -11.19
CA HIS A 253 -14.33 3.81 -10.04
C HIS A 253 -13.47 5.04 -10.30
N VAL A 254 -13.15 5.81 -9.26
CA VAL A 254 -12.42 7.07 -9.42
C VAL A 254 -11.22 7.14 -8.49
N MET A 255 -10.06 7.47 -9.06
CA MET A 255 -8.88 7.92 -8.35
C MET A 255 -8.61 9.37 -8.76
N TYR A 256 -8.47 10.28 -7.81
CA TYR A 256 -8.38 11.72 -8.12
C TYR A 256 -7.21 12.39 -7.42
N GLU A 257 -6.65 13.41 -8.07
CA GLU A 257 -5.72 14.32 -7.43
C GLU A 257 -6.42 15.33 -6.52
N PRO A 258 -5.88 15.60 -5.32
CA PRO A 258 -6.39 16.61 -4.41
C PRO A 258 -6.52 18.02 -5.02
N PRO A 259 -7.49 18.82 -4.55
CA PRO A 259 -8.60 18.45 -3.66
C PRO A 259 -9.77 17.82 -4.43
N LEU A 260 -10.62 17.05 -3.73
CA LEU A 260 -11.84 16.48 -4.32
C LEU A 260 -12.82 17.57 -4.78
N ALA A 261 -12.96 18.60 -3.96
CA ALA A 261 -13.74 19.80 -4.22
C ALA A 261 -13.18 20.99 -3.42
N SER A 262 -13.62 22.21 -3.76
CA SER A 262 -13.24 23.42 -3.03
C SER A 262 -13.92 23.56 -1.69
N ARG A 263 -15.04 22.83 -1.47
CA ARG A 263 -15.81 22.85 -0.22
C ARG A 263 -16.06 21.45 0.28
N VAL A 264 -15.99 21.26 1.61
CA VAL A 264 -16.23 19.97 2.27
C VAL A 264 -17.62 19.43 1.92
N ALA A 265 -18.64 20.30 1.89
CA ALA A 265 -20.00 19.91 1.57
C ALA A 265 -20.15 19.31 0.15
N GLU A 266 -19.42 19.83 -0.84
CA GLU A 266 -19.44 19.27 -2.20
C GLU A 266 -18.68 17.94 -2.27
N ALA A 267 -17.53 17.85 -1.59
CA ALA A 267 -16.77 16.61 -1.46
C ALA A 267 -17.63 15.49 -0.82
N ASP A 268 -18.40 15.79 0.23
CA ASP A 268 -19.29 14.85 0.89
C ASP A 268 -20.41 14.34 -0.04
N VAL A 269 -20.95 15.20 -0.91
CA VAL A 269 -21.92 14.78 -1.94
C VAL A 269 -21.29 13.76 -2.90
N LEU A 270 -20.07 14.00 -3.37
CA LEU A 270 -19.37 13.07 -4.28
C LEU A 270 -19.06 11.73 -3.60
N ARG A 271 -18.62 11.76 -2.33
CA ARG A 271 -18.43 10.55 -1.52
C ARG A 271 -19.74 9.78 -1.34
N GLY A 272 -20.86 10.48 -1.15
CA GLY A 272 -22.20 9.89 -1.08
C GLY A 272 -22.61 9.17 -2.36
N ILE A 273 -22.38 9.77 -3.53
CA ILE A 273 -22.66 9.14 -4.84
C ILE A 273 -21.82 7.86 -5.00
N ALA A 274 -20.55 7.89 -4.64
CA ALA A 274 -19.68 6.73 -4.71
C ALA A 274 -20.18 5.58 -3.82
N MET A 275 -20.63 5.88 -2.59
CA MET A 275 -21.24 4.90 -1.70
C MET A 275 -22.50 4.28 -2.28
N GLU A 276 -23.43 5.10 -2.74
CA GLU A 276 -24.72 4.66 -3.26
C GLU A 276 -24.55 3.71 -4.45
N LYS A 277 -23.54 3.97 -5.29
CA LYS A 277 -23.23 3.16 -6.47
C LYS A 277 -22.22 2.03 -6.20
N HIS A 278 -21.77 1.85 -4.96
CA HIS A 278 -20.73 0.88 -4.60
C HIS A 278 -19.43 1.04 -5.41
N LEU A 279 -19.04 2.29 -5.69
CA LEU A 279 -17.83 2.63 -6.43
C LEU A 279 -16.72 3.06 -5.47
N THR A 280 -15.53 2.50 -5.70
CA THR A 280 -14.27 2.98 -5.13
C THR A 280 -13.98 4.43 -5.54
N LEU A 281 -13.80 5.30 -4.55
CA LEU A 281 -13.38 6.70 -4.71
C LEU A 281 -12.15 6.94 -3.82
N LEU A 282 -10.97 7.00 -4.40
CA LEU A 282 -9.71 7.19 -3.68
C LEU A 282 -8.99 8.47 -4.10
N GLU A 283 -8.30 9.05 -3.15
CA GLU A 283 -7.46 10.22 -3.34
C GLU A 283 -6.01 9.80 -3.55
N THR A 284 -5.32 10.40 -4.52
CA THR A 284 -3.88 10.19 -4.63
C THR A 284 -3.12 10.94 -3.56
N SER A 285 -2.11 10.31 -2.98
CA SER A 285 -1.26 10.91 -1.96
C SER A 285 0.15 10.32 -2.00
N PRO A 286 1.19 11.17 -1.97
CA PRO A 286 2.58 10.71 -2.03
C PRO A 286 2.99 9.81 -0.86
N ILE A 287 2.30 9.90 0.29
CA ILE A 287 2.65 9.15 1.51
C ILE A 287 1.58 8.16 1.95
N ALA A 288 0.29 8.37 1.63
CA ALA A 288 -0.79 7.62 2.29
C ALA A 288 -0.73 6.10 2.07
N TYR A 289 -0.24 5.69 0.91
CA TYR A 289 -0.18 4.28 0.51
C TYR A 289 1.21 3.66 0.68
N LEU A 290 2.19 4.44 1.15
CA LEU A 290 3.54 3.95 1.40
C LEU A 290 3.53 2.92 2.54
N PRO A 291 4.12 1.73 2.33
CA PRO A 291 4.30 0.74 3.40
C PRO A 291 5.04 1.30 4.63
N ALA A 292 5.92 2.28 4.40
CA ALA A 292 6.70 2.91 5.45
C ALA A 292 5.85 3.72 6.43
N LEU A 293 4.76 4.36 5.98
CA LEU A 293 3.86 5.09 6.87
C LEU A 293 3.13 4.15 7.83
N GLU A 294 2.65 3.01 7.34
CA GLU A 294 2.01 1.99 8.20
C GLU A 294 2.99 1.42 9.23
N ARG A 295 4.24 1.18 8.82
CA ARG A 295 5.29 0.72 9.75
C ARG A 295 5.65 1.79 10.78
N LEU A 296 5.77 3.04 10.35
CA LEU A 296 6.03 4.19 11.22
C LEU A 296 4.92 4.32 12.28
N LYS A 297 3.66 4.31 11.84
CA LYS A 297 2.48 4.36 12.71
C LYS A 297 2.50 3.23 13.74
N ALA A 298 2.69 1.99 13.28
CA ALA A 298 2.75 0.83 14.17
C ALA A 298 3.87 0.94 15.22
N VAL A 299 5.04 1.47 14.84
CA VAL A 299 6.17 1.66 15.77
C VAL A 299 5.94 2.82 16.73
N ALA A 300 5.39 3.94 16.26
CA ALA A 300 5.09 5.10 17.09
C ALA A 300 3.99 4.80 18.12
N GLN A 301 3.00 3.98 17.75
CA GLN A 301 1.82 3.69 18.59
C GLN A 301 1.93 2.42 19.44
N ASN A 302 2.97 1.59 19.27
CA ASN A 302 3.14 0.35 20.08
C ASN A 302 3.66 0.59 21.52
N GLY A 303 3.86 1.85 21.92
CA GLY A 303 4.33 2.22 23.26
C GLY A 303 5.85 2.28 23.44
N LYS A 304 6.66 1.97 22.41
CA LYS A 304 8.13 2.09 22.46
C LYS A 304 8.60 3.48 22.89
N ILE A 305 8.05 4.52 22.26
CA ILE A 305 8.36 5.93 22.60
C ILE A 305 7.50 6.49 23.75
N GLY A 306 6.72 5.64 24.43
CA GLY A 306 5.74 6.07 25.41
C GLY A 306 4.50 6.70 24.75
N ARG A 307 3.83 7.61 25.48
CA ARG A 307 2.67 8.34 24.96
C ARG A 307 3.17 9.42 24.00
N ILE A 308 2.57 9.53 22.81
CA ILE A 308 2.89 10.59 21.84
C ILE A 308 2.48 11.95 22.42
N CYS A 309 3.40 12.91 22.39
CA CYS A 309 3.24 14.27 22.91
C CYS A 309 3.32 15.33 21.81
N LEU A 310 4.12 15.10 20.76
CA LEU A 310 4.33 16.05 19.66
C LEU A 310 4.46 15.34 18.32
N VAL A 311 3.79 15.85 17.29
CA VAL A 311 4.08 15.52 15.88
C VAL A 311 4.48 16.81 15.15
N SER A 312 5.75 16.92 14.78
CA SER A 312 6.32 18.05 14.04
C SER A 312 6.60 17.65 12.60
N VAL A 313 6.05 18.39 11.63
CA VAL A 313 6.17 18.09 10.21
C VAL A 313 6.63 19.32 9.44
N ASN A 314 7.69 19.19 8.64
CA ASN A 314 8.19 20.26 7.79
C ASN A 314 8.04 19.89 6.32
N TYR A 315 7.43 20.75 5.51
CA TYR A 315 7.16 20.49 4.09
C TYR A 315 7.42 21.75 3.27
N MET A 316 8.09 21.66 2.13
CA MET A 316 8.27 22.82 1.23
C MET A 316 7.82 22.55 -0.20
N GLU A 317 7.42 23.63 -0.87
CA GLU A 317 7.15 23.68 -2.30
C GLU A 317 8.15 24.68 -2.94
N GLN A 318 9.02 24.16 -3.80
CA GLN A 318 10.05 24.97 -4.47
C GLN A 318 9.58 25.57 -5.80
N LYS A 319 8.46 25.10 -6.37
CA LYS A 319 7.98 25.61 -7.66
C LYS A 319 7.34 26.99 -7.51
N GLN A 320 8.12 28.03 -7.77
CA GLN A 320 7.69 29.44 -7.72
C GLN A 320 6.58 29.81 -8.72
N HIS A 321 6.37 29.00 -9.76
CA HIS A 321 5.46 29.32 -10.87
C HIS A 321 4.00 28.86 -10.69
N ILE A 322 3.69 28.09 -9.64
CA ILE A 322 2.32 27.62 -9.39
C ILE A 322 1.80 28.34 -8.13
N SER A 323 0.75 29.15 -8.30
CA SER A 323 0.03 29.77 -7.18
C SER A 323 -0.82 28.73 -6.45
N VAL A 324 -0.19 27.72 -5.85
CA VAL A 324 -0.86 26.79 -4.94
C VAL A 324 -1.10 27.52 -3.61
N PRO A 325 -2.33 27.57 -3.09
CA PRO A 325 -2.59 28.09 -1.74
C PRO A 325 -1.83 27.27 -0.68
N ALA A 326 -1.36 27.93 0.38
CA ALA A 326 -0.66 27.24 1.48
C ALA A 326 -1.55 26.18 2.16
N SER A 327 -2.87 26.41 2.18
CA SER A 327 -3.88 25.45 2.62
C SER A 327 -3.84 24.13 1.85
N ALA A 328 -3.72 24.19 0.51
CA ALA A 328 -3.67 22.99 -0.33
C ALA A 328 -2.37 22.19 -0.08
N LEU A 329 -1.26 22.91 0.19
CA LEU A 329 0.02 22.29 0.57
C LEU A 329 -0.03 21.64 1.97
N ALA A 330 -0.97 22.03 2.84
CA ALA A 330 -1.12 21.47 4.18
C ALA A 330 -1.64 20.02 4.18
N ARG A 331 -2.32 19.58 3.12
CA ARG A 331 -2.92 18.24 3.03
C ARG A 331 -1.91 17.11 3.23
N THR A 332 -0.76 17.19 2.57
CA THR A 332 0.32 16.18 2.69
C THR A 332 0.83 16.08 4.14
N PRO A 333 1.31 17.16 4.80
CA PRO A 333 1.78 17.10 6.19
C PRO A 333 0.68 16.88 7.23
N LEU A 334 -0.59 17.17 6.95
CA LEU A 334 -1.71 16.84 7.84
C LEU A 334 -1.93 15.33 7.98
N LEU A 335 -1.66 14.55 6.94
CA LEU A 335 -1.93 13.12 6.93
C LEU A 335 -1.21 12.32 8.04
N PRO A 336 0.13 12.43 8.25
CA PRO A 336 0.78 11.74 9.35
C PRO A 336 0.23 12.18 10.72
N VAL A 337 -0.16 13.44 10.88
CA VAL A 337 -0.77 13.96 12.11
C VAL A 337 -2.11 13.27 12.38
N VAL A 338 -2.99 13.22 11.37
CA VAL A 338 -4.30 12.52 11.45
C VAL A 338 -4.10 11.05 11.81
N LYS A 339 -3.16 10.37 11.15
CA LYS A 339 -2.89 8.95 11.35
C LYS A 339 -2.31 8.60 12.72
N LEU A 340 -1.49 9.48 13.30
CA LEU A 340 -0.77 9.23 14.53
C LEU A 340 -1.55 9.65 15.77
N LEU A 341 -2.16 10.83 15.74
CA LEU A 341 -2.86 11.40 16.89
C LEU A 341 -4.35 11.06 16.89
N GLY A 342 -4.91 10.69 15.73
CA GLY A 342 -6.34 10.46 15.58
C GLY A 342 -7.10 11.77 15.69
N LEU A 343 -7.62 12.25 14.58
CA LEU A 343 -8.71 13.21 14.62
C LEU A 343 -9.99 12.37 14.56
N GLY A 344 -10.73 12.32 15.67
CA GLY A 344 -12.10 11.79 15.64
C GLY A 344 -12.96 12.61 14.66
N ASP A 345 -14.21 12.19 14.45
CA ASP A 345 -15.20 12.94 13.66
C ASP A 345 -15.17 14.43 14.06
N ILE A 346 -14.57 15.27 13.21
CA ILE A 346 -14.43 16.72 13.44
C ILE A 346 -15.82 17.38 13.58
N SER A 347 -16.87 16.71 13.12
CA SER A 347 -18.29 17.02 13.34
C SER A 347 -18.72 17.05 14.83
N LEU A 348 -17.91 16.56 15.77
CA LEU A 348 -18.14 16.66 17.22
C LEU A 348 -17.18 17.60 17.96
N VAL A 349 -16.36 18.37 17.24
CA VAL A 349 -15.29 19.18 17.83
C VAL A 349 -15.61 20.67 17.79
N GLU A 350 -16.71 21.05 18.42
CA GLU A 350 -16.86 22.43 18.92
C GLU A 350 -16.19 22.62 20.29
N GLN A 351 -15.62 21.59 20.94
CA GLN A 351 -15.16 21.77 22.33
C GLN A 351 -13.80 21.19 22.78
N LYS A 352 -12.96 20.51 21.98
CA LYS A 352 -11.67 19.97 22.52
C LYS A 352 -10.41 19.98 21.64
N HIS A 353 -10.47 20.32 20.37
CA HIS A 353 -9.28 20.49 19.54
C HIS A 353 -9.28 21.91 18.98
N VAL A 354 -8.35 22.75 19.44
CA VAL A 354 -8.24 24.11 18.92
C VAL A 354 -7.18 24.08 17.82
N LEU A 355 -7.62 24.37 16.59
CA LEU A 355 -6.73 24.69 15.49
C LEU A 355 -6.30 26.15 15.66
N HIS A 356 -5.01 26.37 15.89
CA HIS A 356 -4.42 27.70 15.88
C HIS A 356 -3.61 27.85 14.60
N VAL A 357 -4.12 28.66 13.68
CA VAL A 357 -3.42 28.96 12.43
C VAL A 357 -2.61 30.24 12.65
N HIS A 358 -1.29 30.10 12.59
CA HIS A 358 -0.38 31.24 12.64
C HIS A 358 0.20 31.47 11.25
N VAL A 359 -0.42 32.40 10.53
CA VAL A 359 0.08 32.87 9.24
C VAL A 359 1.05 34.01 9.52
N SER A 360 2.36 33.74 9.48
CA SER A 360 3.38 34.76 9.67
C SER A 360 3.75 35.48 8.36
N ASP A 361 3.69 34.77 7.23
CA ASP A 361 4.17 35.25 5.92
C ASP A 361 3.57 34.37 4.78
N PRO A 362 3.19 34.91 3.60
CA PRO A 362 2.83 34.10 2.42
C PRO A 362 3.90 33.08 1.99
N ILE A 363 5.15 33.24 2.44
CA ILE A 363 6.28 32.35 2.17
C ILE A 363 6.40 31.22 3.24
N LEU A 364 5.99 31.46 4.49
CA LEU A 364 6.09 30.47 5.56
C LEU A 364 4.81 30.46 6.41
N THR A 365 4.07 29.36 6.32
CA THR A 365 2.85 29.12 7.08
C THR A 365 3.12 28.13 8.20
N ARG A 366 2.64 28.43 9.41
CA ARG A 366 2.66 27.51 10.55
C ARG A 366 1.24 27.13 10.95
N VAL A 367 1.02 25.82 11.10
CA VAL A 367 -0.26 25.27 11.54
C VAL A 367 -0.04 24.50 12.84
N ASP A 368 -0.68 24.95 13.91
CA ASP A 368 -0.66 24.26 15.20
C ASP A 368 -2.02 23.62 15.48
N LEU A 369 -1.99 22.32 15.79
CA LEU A 369 -3.17 21.52 16.11
C LEU A 369 -3.04 21.01 17.55
N SER A 370 -3.98 21.37 18.41
CA SER A 370 -4.01 20.87 19.79
C SER A 370 -4.92 19.65 19.92
N PHE A 371 -4.42 18.62 20.60
CA PHE A 371 -5.14 17.38 20.91
C PHE A 371 -5.21 17.15 22.42
N SER A 372 -6.09 16.25 22.86
CA SER A 372 -6.19 15.85 24.26
C SER A 372 -4.91 15.13 24.73
N GLY A 373 -3.90 15.92 25.11
CA GLY A 373 -2.62 15.44 25.64
C GLY A 373 -1.47 15.36 24.62
N ALA A 374 -1.65 15.89 23.41
CA ALA A 374 -0.60 16.00 22.39
C ALA A 374 -0.73 17.31 21.59
N LEU A 375 0.36 17.75 20.98
CA LEU A 375 0.41 18.89 20.06
C LEU A 375 0.87 18.40 18.69
N SER A 376 0.46 19.09 17.63
CA SER A 376 1.15 19.02 16.35
C SER A 376 1.49 20.42 15.87
N THR A 377 2.65 20.52 15.22
CA THR A 377 3.12 21.73 14.55
C THR A 377 3.55 21.38 13.14
N ILE A 378 3.07 22.12 12.17
CA ILE A 378 3.37 21.92 10.75
C ILE A 378 3.94 23.23 10.21
N HIS A 379 5.10 23.16 9.56
CA HIS A 379 5.67 24.28 8.81
C HIS A 379 5.61 24.00 7.32
N ILE A 380 5.07 24.97 6.58
CA ILE A 380 4.91 24.91 5.13
C ILE A 380 5.70 26.06 4.52
N GLY A 381 6.79 25.73 3.83
CA GLY A 381 7.63 26.68 3.12
C GLY A 381 7.22 26.81 1.65
N LYS A 382 6.68 27.96 1.25
CA LYS A 382 6.39 28.31 -0.14
C LYS A 382 7.48 29.26 -0.65
N GLY A 383 8.57 28.68 -1.15
CA GLY A 383 9.77 29.45 -1.52
C GLY A 383 10.77 29.68 -0.38
N THR A 384 10.55 29.08 0.79
CA THR A 384 11.55 28.95 1.86
C THR A 384 12.03 27.50 1.93
N VAL A 385 13.34 27.33 2.06
CA VAL A 385 13.95 26.00 2.24
C VAL A 385 13.74 25.55 3.69
N LEU A 386 13.04 24.43 3.86
CA LEU A 386 12.89 23.76 5.15
C LEU A 386 13.68 22.45 5.14
N HIS A 387 14.13 22.02 6.31
CA HIS A 387 14.61 20.67 6.49
C HIS A 387 13.38 19.76 6.58
N GLU A 388 13.07 19.06 5.51
CA GLU A 388 11.80 18.34 5.30
C GLU A 388 11.70 17.03 6.07
N ASP A 389 11.82 17.12 7.40
CA ASP A 389 11.74 16.02 8.35
C ASP A 389 10.36 15.88 9.01
N LEU A 390 10.18 14.71 9.61
CA LEU A 390 9.04 14.39 10.47
C LEU A 390 9.56 13.86 11.81
N VAL A 391 9.11 14.47 12.90
CA VAL A 391 9.46 14.10 14.27
C VAL A 391 8.21 13.74 15.06
N ILE A 392 8.25 12.57 15.72
CA ILE A 392 7.19 12.09 16.61
C ILE A 392 7.79 11.94 18.01
N ALA A 393 7.58 12.92 18.88
CA ALA A 393 8.09 12.87 20.24
C ALA A 393 7.08 12.22 21.18
N GLY A 394 7.56 11.32 22.04
CA GLY A 394 6.78 10.73 23.11
C GLY A 394 7.49 10.80 24.46
N THR A 395 6.83 10.33 25.51
CA THR A 395 7.31 10.46 26.89
C THR A 395 8.56 9.63 27.22
N LYS A 396 9.00 8.71 26.34
CA LYS A 396 10.15 7.82 26.56
C LYS A 396 11.20 7.89 25.44
N GLY A 397 11.00 8.76 24.45
CA GLY A 397 11.84 8.82 23.27
C GLY A 397 11.12 9.48 22.11
N TYR A 398 11.71 9.40 20.92
CA TYR A 398 11.13 9.97 19.71
C TYR A 398 11.42 9.11 18.48
N VAL A 399 10.58 9.29 17.47
CA VAL A 399 10.84 8.82 16.11
C VAL A 399 11.29 9.99 15.25
N TYR A 400 12.33 9.79 14.45
CA TYR A 400 12.84 10.76 13.49
C TYR A 400 12.83 10.15 12.09
N VAL A 401 12.21 10.86 11.16
CA VAL A 401 12.18 10.54 9.73
C VAL A 401 12.96 11.62 8.98
N ALA A 402 14.01 11.22 8.29
CA ALA A 402 14.86 12.14 7.53
C ALA A 402 14.14 12.69 6.29
N ALA A 403 14.63 13.81 5.79
CA ALA A 403 14.12 14.43 4.58
C ALA A 403 14.45 13.63 3.31
N PRO A 404 13.53 13.56 2.32
CA PRO A 404 12.13 14.00 2.37
C PRO A 404 11.21 12.96 3.06
N TRP A 405 10.50 13.35 4.13
CA TRP A 405 9.71 12.40 4.92
C TRP A 405 8.55 11.73 4.16
N TRP A 406 8.00 12.35 3.10
CA TRP A 406 6.95 11.74 2.26
C TRP A 406 7.49 10.71 1.26
N GLN A 407 8.80 10.49 1.18
CA GLN A 407 9.41 9.39 0.41
C GLN A 407 10.23 8.47 1.31
N MET A 408 9.87 8.40 2.60
CA MET A 408 10.66 7.69 3.58
C MET A 408 10.88 6.21 3.20
N THR A 409 12.13 5.79 3.21
CA THR A 409 12.58 4.39 3.11
C THR A 409 13.06 3.86 4.46
N SER A 410 13.24 4.75 5.44
CA SER A 410 13.65 4.38 6.79
C SER A 410 13.30 5.45 7.81
N PHE A 411 13.33 5.07 9.09
CA PHE A 411 13.20 5.99 10.22
C PHE A 411 13.97 5.49 11.43
N GLU A 412 14.30 6.41 12.34
CA GLU A 412 15.05 6.14 13.55
C GLU A 412 14.15 6.26 14.77
N VAL A 413 14.21 5.28 15.67
CA VAL A 413 13.64 5.37 17.01
C VAL A 413 14.77 5.58 18.00
N ARG A 414 14.65 6.62 18.80
CA ARG A 414 15.63 6.97 19.83
C ARG A 414 14.93 6.98 21.18
N LEU A 415 15.37 6.09 22.06
CA LEU A 415 14.83 5.96 23.41
C LEU A 415 15.73 6.68 24.41
N THR A 416 15.12 7.34 25.37
CA THR A 416 15.82 8.02 26.46
C THR A 416 15.61 7.21 27.73
N GLU A 417 16.69 6.77 28.36
CA GLU A 417 16.60 6.12 29.67
C GLU A 417 16.40 7.14 30.79
N PRO A 418 15.77 6.74 31.92
CA PRO A 418 15.43 7.65 33.01
C PRO A 418 16.64 8.37 33.65
N ASN A 419 17.84 7.83 33.47
CA ASN A 419 19.09 8.37 34.00
C ASN A 419 19.88 8.90 32.80
N PHE A 420 19.94 10.22 32.65
CA PHE A 420 20.51 11.02 31.55
C PHE A 420 22.04 10.87 31.36
N GLU A 421 22.59 9.66 31.45
CA GLU A 421 24.00 9.36 31.22
C GLU A 421 24.11 8.22 30.19
N ASP A 422 24.18 8.62 28.92
CA ASP A 422 24.78 7.89 27.78
C ASP A 422 24.13 6.63 27.17
N SER A 423 22.97 6.12 27.61
CA SER A 423 22.31 4.98 26.92
C SER A 423 21.21 5.39 25.93
N ASN A 424 21.51 6.28 24.97
CA ASN A 424 20.61 6.53 23.84
C ASN A 424 20.53 5.30 22.92
N THR A 425 19.57 4.41 23.19
CA THR A 425 19.32 3.26 22.31
C THR A 425 18.73 3.78 21.00
N LYS A 426 19.52 3.66 19.92
CA LYS A 426 19.10 3.97 18.54
C LYS A 426 18.70 2.69 17.82
N GLN A 427 17.48 2.65 17.31
CA GLN A 427 16.99 1.59 16.42
C GLN A 427 16.64 2.18 15.07
N THR A 428 17.27 1.70 13.99
CA THR A 428 16.91 2.09 12.63
C THR A 428 15.99 1.05 12.01
N PHE A 429 14.86 1.49 11.46
CA PHE A 429 13.94 0.65 10.72
C PHE A 429 14.09 0.95 9.25
N GLN A 430 14.53 -0.04 8.48
CA GLN A 430 14.53 0.01 7.02
C GLN A 430 13.20 -0.54 6.52
N VAL A 431 12.58 0.18 5.57
CA VAL A 431 11.38 -0.24 4.88
C VAL A 431 11.71 -0.21 3.39
N PRO A 432 11.84 -1.38 2.73
CA PRO A 432 12.10 -1.41 1.31
C PRO A 432 10.91 -0.79 0.57
N THR A 433 11.08 0.44 0.12
CA THR A 433 10.16 1.13 -0.79
C THR A 433 10.92 1.39 -2.08
N ARG A 434 10.33 1.01 -3.22
CA ARG A 434 10.78 1.53 -4.51
C ARG A 434 10.43 3.01 -4.61
N ASP A 435 11.15 3.72 -5.48
CA ASP A 435 11.01 5.15 -5.71
C ASP A 435 9.54 5.59 -5.86
N GLY A 436 9.26 6.76 -5.30
CA GLY A 436 7.93 7.35 -5.21
C GLY A 436 7.33 7.71 -6.56
N GLY A 437 6.01 7.63 -6.63
CA GLY A 437 5.15 7.80 -7.80
C GLY A 437 3.74 7.32 -7.44
N TYR A 438 2.83 7.25 -8.40
CA TYR A 438 1.47 6.74 -8.22
C TYR A 438 1.40 5.21 -8.06
N ARG A 439 2.54 4.50 -8.05
CA ARG A 439 2.57 3.02 -7.99
C ARG A 439 1.74 2.46 -6.83
N TYR A 440 1.93 3.02 -5.64
CA TYR A 440 1.23 2.56 -4.43
C TYR A 440 -0.25 2.97 -4.44
N ASP A 441 -0.57 4.13 -5.01
CA ASP A 441 -1.93 4.62 -5.24
C ASP A 441 -2.69 3.69 -6.19
N ILE A 442 -2.11 3.40 -7.37
CA ILE A 442 -2.68 2.50 -8.38
C ILE A 442 -2.85 1.09 -7.79
N ALA A 443 -1.86 0.60 -7.05
CA ALA A 443 -1.91 -0.68 -6.37
C ALA A 443 -3.07 -0.77 -5.36
N GLU A 444 -3.21 0.24 -4.50
CA GLU A 444 -4.28 0.29 -3.51
C GLU A 444 -5.65 0.48 -4.17
N PHE A 445 -5.73 1.28 -5.23
CA PHE A 445 -6.95 1.49 -6.01
C PHE A 445 -7.41 0.20 -6.68
N ALA A 446 -6.50 -0.52 -7.36
CA ALA A 446 -6.79 -1.83 -7.92
C ALA A 446 -7.22 -2.84 -6.85
N ARG A 447 -6.56 -2.84 -5.68
CA ARG A 447 -6.92 -3.68 -4.54
C ARG A 447 -8.33 -3.38 -4.04
N ALA A 448 -8.67 -2.10 -3.88
CA ALA A 448 -9.98 -1.65 -3.41
C ALA A 448 -11.11 -2.01 -4.39
N ILE A 449 -10.90 -1.82 -5.70
CA ILE A 449 -11.84 -2.23 -6.76
C ILE A 449 -12.11 -3.74 -6.70
N ASN A 450 -11.05 -4.55 -6.68
CA ASN A 450 -11.18 -6.02 -6.64
C ASN A 450 -11.83 -6.52 -5.33
N ALA A 451 -11.65 -5.79 -4.23
CA ALA A 451 -12.28 -6.10 -2.95
C ALA A 451 -13.72 -5.58 -2.84
N HIS A 452 -14.26 -4.95 -3.89
CA HIS A 452 -15.54 -4.24 -3.88
C HIS A 452 -15.66 -3.24 -2.72
N SER A 453 -14.53 -2.61 -2.37
CA SER A 453 -14.44 -1.63 -1.29
C SER A 453 -14.54 -0.23 -1.87
N ALA A 454 -15.47 0.56 -1.33
CA ALA A 454 -15.58 1.98 -1.65
C ALA A 454 -14.42 2.81 -1.06
N ASP A 455 -13.63 2.22 -0.15
CA ASP A 455 -12.68 2.91 0.73
C ASP A 455 -11.35 2.16 0.90
N SER A 456 -10.32 2.84 1.39
CA SER A 456 -9.02 2.26 1.74
C SER A 456 -8.78 2.31 3.25
N HIS A 457 -8.28 1.23 3.83
CA HIS A 457 -7.84 1.23 5.24
C HIS A 457 -6.54 2.05 5.44
N ARG A 458 -5.74 2.21 4.38
CA ARG A 458 -4.49 2.99 4.40
C ARG A 458 -4.77 4.48 4.28
N PHE A 459 -5.80 4.88 3.54
CA PHE A 459 -6.30 6.25 3.53
C PHE A 459 -7.82 6.25 3.45
N SER A 460 -8.45 6.35 4.61
CA SER A 460 -9.89 6.20 4.71
C SER A 460 -10.60 7.48 4.30
N ARG A 461 -11.88 7.37 3.93
CA ARG A 461 -12.74 8.54 3.74
C ARG A 461 -12.80 9.41 4.99
N HIS A 462 -12.77 8.81 6.17
CA HIS A 462 -12.68 9.54 7.45
C HIS A 462 -11.43 10.41 7.50
N ASP A 463 -10.26 9.85 7.17
CA ASP A 463 -9.01 10.61 7.12
C ASP A 463 -9.10 11.74 6.09
N ALA A 464 -9.61 11.46 4.89
CA ALA A 464 -9.70 12.43 3.81
C ALA A 464 -10.66 13.59 4.15
N CYS A 465 -11.86 13.30 4.67
CA CYS A 465 -12.84 14.29 5.15
C CYS A 465 -12.28 15.14 6.30
N THR A 466 -11.54 14.51 7.20
CA THR A 466 -10.87 15.19 8.31
C THR A 466 -9.87 16.21 7.79
N ILE A 467 -9.02 15.80 6.83
CA ILE A 467 -8.06 16.69 6.18
C ILE A 467 -8.78 17.79 5.39
N ASP A 468 -9.84 17.47 4.65
CA ASP A 468 -10.65 18.46 3.91
C ASP A 468 -11.14 19.58 4.84
N ARG A 469 -11.66 19.24 6.02
CA ARG A 469 -12.12 20.21 7.02
C ARG A 469 -10.99 21.06 7.60
N CYS A 470 -9.83 20.45 7.89
CA CYS A 470 -8.65 21.20 8.33
C CYS A 470 -8.20 22.20 7.26
N VAL A 471 -8.14 21.78 5.99
CA VAL A 471 -7.76 22.62 4.85
C VAL A 471 -8.76 23.76 4.65
N GLU A 472 -10.06 23.49 4.69
CA GLU A 472 -11.10 24.53 4.58
C GLU A 472 -11.01 25.55 5.72
N THR A 473 -10.77 25.10 6.96
CA THR A 473 -10.59 26.01 8.11
C THR A 473 -9.31 26.86 7.97
N LEU A 474 -8.24 26.28 7.44
CA LEU A 474 -7.00 27.01 7.13
C LEU A 474 -7.24 28.10 6.08
N GLU A 475 -8.01 27.80 5.04
CA GLU A 475 -8.38 28.80 4.01
C GLU A 475 -9.19 29.95 4.59
N GLU A 476 -10.17 29.65 5.44
CA GLU A 476 -10.98 30.67 6.09
C GLU A 476 -10.15 31.57 7.02
N GLY A 477 -9.20 30.98 7.77
CA GLY A 477 -8.27 31.74 8.60
C GLY A 477 -7.33 32.64 7.79
N LEU A 478 -6.80 32.13 6.68
CA LEU A 478 -5.93 32.88 5.75
C LEU A 478 -6.65 34.06 5.08
N LEU A 479 -7.96 33.96 4.85
CA LEU A 479 -8.77 35.05 4.29
C LEU A 479 -9.09 36.15 5.31
N GLN A 480 -8.99 35.84 6.62
CA GLN A 480 -9.28 36.77 7.71
C GLN A 480 -8.05 37.51 8.23
N SER A 481 -6.85 36.96 8.01
CA SER A 481 -5.54 37.57 8.33
C SER A 481 -5.08 38.53 7.23
#